data_AF-A0AA38ZFM3-F1
#
_entry.id   AF-A0AA38ZFM3-F1
#
_cell.length_a   1.000
_cell.length_b   1.000
_cell.length_c   1.000
_cell.angle_alpha   90.00
_cell.angle_beta   90.00
_cell.angle_gamma   90.00
#
_symmetry.space_group_name_H-M   'P 1'
#
loop_
_entity.id
_entity.type
_entity.pdbx_description
1 polymer ?
#
loop_
_entity_poly.entity_id
_entity_poly.type
_entity_poly.pdbx_seq_one_letter_code
_entity_poly.pdbx_strand_id
1 'polypeptide(L)'
;MANKPGPVFVIRLGMYRALVVSNHEAVKECFTTNDKVFASRTSSGLGEILGYNYAAFGFAPYGPLWREMRKLSLLEILSTRRLGDLCMCRYPNCKLASKICTYLAKITTR
;
A
#
# COMPACT_ATOMS: atom_id res chain seq x y z
N MET A 1 -19.70 1.73 -14.30
CA MET A 1 -20.49 0.80 -13.48
C MET A 1 -20.33 1.09 -11.97
N ALA A 2 -20.52 2.34 -11.52
CA ALA A 2 -20.31 2.73 -10.12
C ALA A 2 -21.25 3.86 -9.63
N ASN A 3 -22.38 4.09 -10.31
CA ASN A 3 -23.19 5.31 -10.06
C ASN A 3 -24.31 5.12 -9.02
N LYS A 4 -24.28 4.07 -8.20
CA LYS A 4 -25.40 3.73 -7.29
C LYS A 4 -25.04 3.36 -5.84
N PRO A 5 -23.87 2.80 -5.49
CA PRO A 5 -23.56 2.59 -4.09
C PRO A 5 -22.99 3.88 -3.46
N GLY A 6 -23.30 4.12 -2.19
CA GLY A 6 -22.85 5.31 -1.44
C GLY A 6 -21.33 5.41 -1.30
N PRO A 7 -20.82 6.47 -0.63
CA PRO A 7 -19.39 6.76 -0.51
C PRO A 7 -18.54 5.66 0.17
N VAL A 8 -19.20 4.78 0.94
CA VAL A 8 -18.63 3.58 1.55
C VAL A 8 -19.65 2.45 1.43
N PHE A 9 -19.25 1.31 0.89
CA PHE A 9 -20.12 0.15 0.76
C PHE A 9 -19.35 -1.16 0.87
N VAL A 10 -20.05 -2.24 1.22
CA VAL A 10 -19.46 -3.58 1.35
C VAL A 10 -19.92 -4.46 0.21
N ILE A 11 -18.98 -5.11 -0.46
CA ILE A 11 -19.25 -6.16 -1.45
C ILE A 11 -18.85 -7.52 -0.89
N ARG A 12 -19.50 -8.57 -1.38
CA ARG A 12 -19.12 -9.97 -1.10
C ARG A 12 -18.41 -10.56 -2.30
N LEU A 13 -17.14 -10.93 -2.12
CA LEU A 13 -16.32 -11.66 -3.07
C LEU A 13 -16.31 -13.13 -2.66
N GLY A 14 -17.35 -13.86 -3.09
CA GLY A 14 -17.58 -15.25 -2.65
C GLY A 14 -17.75 -15.33 -1.13
N MET A 15 -16.79 -15.97 -0.45
CA MET A 15 -16.79 -16.11 1.01
C MET A 15 -16.22 -14.89 1.75
N TYR A 16 -15.51 -14.00 1.04
CA TYR A 16 -14.85 -12.84 1.65
C TYR A 16 -15.72 -11.58 1.52
N ARG A 17 -15.71 -10.73 2.55
CA ARG A 17 -16.33 -9.40 2.50
C ARG A 17 -15.24 -8.37 2.25
N ALA A 18 -15.45 -7.48 1.27
CA ALA A 18 -14.54 -6.39 0.96
C ALA A 18 -15.26 -5.04 1.15
N LEU A 19 -14.65 -4.15 1.93
CA LEU A 19 -15.09 -2.77 2.10
C LEU A 19 -14.52 -1.93 0.94
N VAL A 20 -15.38 -1.26 0.21
CA VAL A 20 -15.00 -0.32 -0.85
C VAL A 20 -15.26 1.10 -0.35
N VAL A 21 -14.20 1.90 -0.33
CA VAL A 21 -14.24 3.31 0.06
C VAL A 21 -13.96 4.14 -1.19
N SER A 22 -14.92 4.93 -1.63
CA SER A 22 -14.80 5.80 -2.81
C SER A 22 -14.66 7.28 -2.46
N ASN A 23 -15.00 7.68 -1.23
CA ASN A 23 -14.86 9.07 -0.76
C ASN A 23 -13.44 9.39 -0.26
N HIS A 24 -12.89 10.52 -0.69
CA HIS A 24 -11.55 10.99 -0.31
C HIS A 24 -11.41 11.24 1.20
N GLU A 25 -12.43 11.81 1.85
CA GLU A 25 -12.39 12.07 3.30
C GLU A 25 -12.30 10.77 4.10
N ALA A 26 -13.10 9.77 3.72
CA ALA A 26 -13.08 8.45 4.34
C ALA A 26 -11.75 7.72 4.08
N VAL A 27 -11.18 7.84 2.88
CA VAL A 27 -9.83 7.30 2.57
C VAL A 27 -8.78 7.96 3.47
N LYS A 28 -8.84 9.28 3.64
CA LYS A 28 -7.91 10.01 4.50
C LYS A 28 -7.98 9.49 5.93
N GLU A 29 -9.17 9.38 6.51
CA GLU A 29 -9.35 8.85 7.88
C GLU A 29 -8.83 7.41 8.04
N CYS A 30 -9.04 6.56 7.03
CA CYS A 30 -8.54 5.17 7.03
C CYS A 30 -7.01 5.12 7.05
N PHE A 31 -6.33 6.00 6.30
CA PHE A 31 -4.87 6.01 6.20
C PHE A 31 -4.18 6.99 7.16
N THR A 32 -4.90 7.82 7.91
CA THR A 32 -4.32 8.70 8.94
C THR A 32 -4.57 8.21 10.36
N THR A 33 -5.82 7.89 10.69
CA THR A 33 -6.23 7.60 12.08
C THR A 33 -6.21 6.10 12.36
N ASN A 34 -6.57 5.30 11.36
CA ASN A 34 -6.72 3.85 11.47
C ASN A 34 -5.71 3.07 10.60
N ASP A 35 -4.59 3.70 10.27
CA ASP A 35 -3.58 3.19 9.35
C ASP A 35 -3.08 1.78 9.73
N LYS A 36 -2.84 1.54 11.02
CA LYS A 36 -2.38 0.24 11.55
C LYS A 36 -3.38 -0.89 11.34
N VAL A 37 -4.67 -0.60 11.47
CA VAL A 37 -5.74 -1.60 11.31
C VAL A 37 -5.82 -2.02 9.84
N PHE A 38 -5.77 -1.05 8.93
CA PHE A 38 -5.82 -1.28 7.48
C PHE A 38 -4.48 -1.70 6.85
N ALA A 39 -3.37 -1.60 7.59
CA ALA A 39 -2.07 -2.06 7.12
C ALA A 39 -1.95 -3.59 7.10
N SER A 40 -2.74 -4.29 7.92
CA SER A 40 -2.77 -5.76 7.91
C SER A 40 -3.35 -6.28 6.58
N ARG A 41 -2.68 -7.27 5.97
CA ARG A 41 -3.17 -7.96 4.78
C ARG A 41 -3.96 -9.19 5.21
N THR A 42 -5.14 -9.37 4.63
CA THR A 42 -5.95 -10.56 4.89
C THR A 42 -5.22 -11.81 4.38
N SER A 43 -5.27 -12.88 5.16
CA SER A 43 -4.70 -14.17 4.76
C SER A 43 -5.43 -14.65 3.50
N SER A 44 -4.70 -14.70 2.39
CA SER A 44 -5.14 -15.30 1.13
C SER A 44 -4.21 -16.45 0.77
N GLY A 45 -4.72 -17.50 0.12
CA GLY A 45 -3.89 -18.61 -0.34
C GLY A 45 -2.78 -18.17 -1.31
N LEU A 46 -2.98 -17.04 -2.00
CA LEU A 46 -1.93 -16.38 -2.80
C LEU A 46 -0.75 -15.92 -1.94
N GLY A 47 -0.99 -15.40 -0.73
CA GLY A 47 0.08 -15.01 0.18
C GLY A 47 0.87 -16.18 0.76
N GLU A 48 0.27 -17.37 0.82
CA GLU A 48 0.95 -18.60 1.22
C GLU A 48 1.86 -19.11 0.11
N ILE A 49 1.33 -19.23 -1.11
CA ILE A 49 2.03 -19.79 -2.28
C ILE A 49 3.04 -18.79 -2.88
N LEU A 50 2.59 -17.59 -3.25
CA LEU A 50 3.44 -16.57 -3.89
C LEU A 50 4.24 -15.77 -2.86
N GLY A 51 3.74 -15.68 -1.63
CA GLY A 51 4.36 -14.90 -0.59
C GLY A 51 5.36 -15.67 0.26
N TYR A 52 5.69 -16.93 -0.08
CA TYR A 52 6.53 -17.82 0.75
C TYR A 52 6.07 -17.82 2.21
N ASN A 53 4.83 -18.27 2.46
CA ASN A 53 4.19 -18.18 3.78
C ASN A 53 4.17 -16.74 4.34
N TYR A 54 3.73 -15.78 3.53
CA TYR A 54 3.64 -14.36 3.91
C TYR A 54 4.98 -13.70 4.31
N ALA A 55 6.12 -14.25 3.89
CA ALA A 55 7.42 -13.60 4.03
C ALA A 55 7.65 -12.49 2.99
N ALA A 56 6.92 -12.48 1.88
CA ALA A 56 7.05 -11.45 0.84
C ALA A 56 6.47 -10.10 1.30
N PHE A 57 7.21 -9.01 1.05
CA PHE A 57 6.89 -7.64 1.46
C PHE A 57 5.44 -7.18 1.16
N GLY A 58 4.88 -7.58 0.02
CA GLY A 58 3.52 -7.20 -0.40
C GLY A 58 2.38 -8.00 0.26
N PHE A 59 2.69 -9.20 0.77
CA PHE A 59 1.70 -10.14 1.34
C PHE A 59 1.83 -10.28 2.86
N ALA A 60 2.97 -9.90 3.44
CA ALA A 60 3.20 -10.03 4.87
C ALA A 60 2.17 -9.24 5.70
N PRO A 61 1.61 -9.83 6.77
CA PRO A 61 0.77 -9.11 7.71
C PRO A 61 1.58 -8.03 8.43
N TYR A 62 0.89 -7.02 8.96
CA TYR A 62 1.55 -5.95 9.70
C TYR A 62 2.24 -6.51 10.95
N GLY A 63 3.56 -6.39 11.01
CA GLY A 63 4.39 -6.97 12.06
C GLY A 63 5.80 -6.40 12.07
N PRO A 64 6.70 -6.89 12.95
CA PRO A 64 8.10 -6.47 12.98
C PRO A 64 8.81 -6.69 11.64
N LEU A 65 8.64 -7.87 11.04
CA LEU A 65 9.19 -8.24 9.73
C LEU A 65 8.80 -7.24 8.64
N TRP A 66 7.50 -6.90 8.56
CA TRP A 66 7.01 -5.94 7.57
C TRP A 66 7.60 -4.53 7.80
N ARG A 67 7.73 -4.10 9.05
CA ARG A 67 8.32 -2.79 9.41
C ARG A 67 9.79 -2.70 9.04
N GLU A 68 10.56 -3.75 9.28
CA GLU A 68 11.98 -3.80 8.92
C GLU A 68 12.19 -3.83 7.40
N MET A 69 11.48 -4.72 6.69
CA MET A 69 11.53 -4.76 5.23
C MET A 69 11.11 -3.44 4.59
N ARG A 70 10.11 -2.78 5.17
CA ARG A 70 9.69 -1.44 4.74
C ARG A 70 10.81 -0.42 4.90
N LYS A 71 11.46 -0.40 6.07
CA LYS A 71 12.56 0.54 6.36
C LYS A 71 13.71 0.34 5.37
N LEU A 72 14.10 -0.91 5.12
CA LEU A 72 15.16 -1.24 4.17
C LEU A 72 14.77 -0.83 2.74
N SER A 73 13.54 -1.13 2.32
CA SER A 73 13.05 -0.74 0.98
C SER A 73 13.04 0.77 0.79
N LEU A 74 12.63 1.54 1.80
CA LEU A 74 12.61 2.99 1.74
C LEU A 74 14.00 3.61 1.68
N LEU A 75 14.96 3.05 2.42
CA LEU A 75 16.33 3.57 2.46
C LEU A 75 17.15 3.17 1.23
N GLU A 76 17.07 1.92 0.81
CA GLU A 76 17.95 1.39 -0.24
C GLU A 76 17.38 1.56 -1.65
N ILE A 77 16.06 1.39 -1.82
CA ILE A 77 15.42 1.37 -3.14
C ILE A 77 14.75 2.72 -3.45
N LEU A 78 14.02 3.26 -2.47
CA LEU A 78 13.17 4.45 -2.67
C LEU A 78 13.78 5.74 -2.10
N SER A 79 15.09 5.75 -1.84
CA SER A 79 15.77 6.98 -1.43
C SER A 79 15.76 8.00 -2.56
N THR A 80 15.72 9.28 -2.19
CA THR A 80 15.71 10.42 -3.15
C THR A 80 16.88 10.37 -4.12
N ARG A 81 18.05 9.90 -3.65
CA ARG A 81 19.24 9.70 -4.49
C ARG A 81 19.00 8.62 -5.56
N ARG A 82 18.54 7.43 -5.15
CA ARG A 82 18.28 6.29 -6.04
C ARG A 82 17.14 6.55 -7.02
N LEU A 83 16.11 7.29 -6.59
CA LEU A 83 15.02 7.70 -7.47
C LEU A 83 15.51 8.62 -8.61
N GLY A 84 16.54 9.44 -8.36
CA GLY A 84 17.21 10.23 -9.40
C GLY A 84 17.92 9.34 -10.43
N ASP A 85 18.64 8.32 -9.96
CA ASP A 85 19.35 7.37 -10.82
C ASP A 85 18.38 6.49 -11.63
N LEU A 86 17.29 6.02 -11.02
CA LEU A 86 16.24 5.22 -11.69
C LEU A 86 15.42 6.03 -12.70
N CYS A 87 15.27 7.35 -12.46
CA CYS A 87 14.56 8.28 -13.34
C CYS A 87 15.26 8.45 -14.71
N MET A 88 16.58 8.23 -14.78
CA MET A 88 17.32 8.27 -16.06
C MET A 88 16.88 7.17 -17.03
N CYS A 89 16.34 6.04 -16.54
CA CYS A 89 16.07 4.85 -17.36
C CYS A 89 14.58 4.63 -17.71
N ARG A 90 13.64 5.48 -17.26
CA ARG A 90 12.20 5.26 -17.50
C ARG A 90 11.47 6.60 -17.78
N TYR A 91 10.60 6.58 -18.79
CA TYR A 91 9.60 7.55 -19.29
C TYR A 91 9.29 8.90 -18.53
N PRO A 92 8.82 9.96 -19.24
CA PRO A 92 8.62 11.35 -18.75
C PRO A 92 7.82 11.60 -17.47
N ASN A 93 7.18 10.59 -16.87
CA ASN A 93 6.36 10.72 -15.66
C ASN A 93 7.13 10.46 -14.35
N CYS A 94 8.45 10.28 -14.39
CA CYS A 94 9.25 9.94 -13.21
C CYS A 94 9.27 11.03 -12.11
N LYS A 95 9.02 12.30 -12.45
CA LYS A 95 8.83 13.36 -11.44
C LYS A 95 7.54 13.18 -10.62
N LEU A 96 6.50 12.57 -11.20
CA LEU A 96 5.27 12.24 -10.49
C LEU A 96 5.47 11.01 -9.61
N ALA A 97 6.18 10.00 -10.12
CA ALA A 97 6.52 8.80 -9.37
C ALA A 97 7.36 9.11 -8.12
N SER A 98 8.35 10.00 -8.20
CA SER A 98 9.14 10.41 -7.04
C SER A 98 8.32 11.17 -6.00
N LYS A 99 7.37 12.03 -6.44
CA LYS A 99 6.42 12.74 -5.57
C LYS A 99 5.44 11.78 -4.88
N ILE A 100 4.89 10.81 -5.61
CA ILE A 100 4.00 9.79 -5.03
C ILE A 100 4.78 8.95 -4.02
N CYS A 101 6.01 8.56 -4.35
CA CYS A 101 6.83 7.75 -3.47
C CYS A 101 7.21 8.49 -2.17
N THR A 102 7.55 9.78 -2.27
CA THR A 102 7.78 10.63 -1.08
C THR A 102 6.49 10.93 -0.31
N TYR A 103 5.34 11.05 -0.98
CA TYR A 103 4.05 11.24 -0.33
C TYR A 103 3.60 9.98 0.42
N LEU A 104 3.77 8.80 -0.18
CA LEU A 104 3.52 7.50 0.47
C LEU A 104 4.52 7.23 1.61
N ALA A 105 5.79 7.61 1.45
CA ALA A 105 6.75 7.58 2.54
C ALA A 105 6.28 8.48 3.70
N LYS A 106 5.86 9.71 3.42
CA LYS A 106 5.37 10.68 4.43
C LYS A 106 4.06 10.30 5.11
N ILE A 107 3.09 9.74 4.37
CA ILE A 107 1.82 9.27 4.93
C ILE A 107 2.04 8.19 5.98
N THR A 108 3.14 7.45 5.90
CA THR A 108 3.32 6.24 6.70
C THR A 108 4.54 6.24 7.60
N THR A 109 5.22 7.38 7.74
CA THR A 109 6.23 7.65 8.78
C THR A 109 5.66 8.42 9.97
N ARG A 110 4.33 8.55 10.08
CA ARG A 110 3.64 8.94 11.33
C ARG A 110 3.18 7.71 12.09
#